data_AF-E1ZIV9-F1
#
_entry.id   AF-E1ZIV9-F1
#
_cell.length_a   1.000
_cell.length_b   1.000
_cell.length_c   1.000
_cell.angle_alpha   90.00
_cell.angle_beta   90.00
_cell.angle_gamma   90.00
#
_symmetry.space_group_name_H-M   'P 1'
#
loop_
_entity.id
_entity.type
_entity.pdbx_description
1 polymer ?
#
loop_
_entity_poly.entity_id
_entity_poly.type
_entity_poly.pdbx_seq_one_letter_code
_entity_poly.pdbx_strand_id
1 'polypeptide(L)'
;MEPLGSKPLRHGAACKPSTRQRKRLQSCSDTESCTSAGPALRKRPRRASAGLCGYDLDLYVRWHSAAGGVRVNRLPLDPIAGVDDLRGLFKRLIKGAFGTPSALPDYLTAADYYKFSPAEELISLPADIARTEFRLVATLDGWEYTVCERQLPGTPDPERKLLVTLAEFESDAVVVGDRRYVARLLSYPTVCVKRDFLDAAVAKVVAEQTEQKRSASPSPVPSRRLSSVCV
;
A
#
# COMPACT_ATOMS: atom_id res chain seq x y z
N MET A 1 50.75 -56.41 -16.82
CA MET A 1 50.10 -55.12 -17.08
C MET A 1 48.84 -55.41 -17.89
N GLU A 2 47.68 -55.40 -17.24
CA GLU A 2 46.39 -55.48 -17.93
C GLU A 2 45.88 -54.06 -18.25
N PRO A 3 45.29 -53.82 -19.43
CA PRO A 3 44.59 -52.58 -19.72
C PRO A 3 43.07 -52.77 -19.58
N LEU A 4 42.44 -52.02 -18.68
CA LEU A 4 40.98 -51.98 -18.55
C LEU A 4 40.41 -50.69 -19.16
N GLY A 5 39.54 -50.87 -20.15
CA GLY A 5 38.22 -50.24 -20.12
C GLY A 5 38.04 -48.91 -20.83
N SER A 6 37.85 -48.98 -22.14
CA SER A 6 37.17 -47.97 -22.96
C SER A 6 35.64 -48.03 -22.76
N LYS A 7 34.95 -46.86 -22.73
CA LYS A 7 33.68 -46.59 -23.46
C LYS A 7 33.15 -45.15 -23.27
N PRO A 8 32.30 -44.65 -24.20
CA PRO A 8 32.14 -43.24 -24.52
C PRO A 8 30.83 -42.63 -23.98
N LEU A 9 30.75 -41.29 -23.92
CA LEU A 9 29.48 -40.57 -23.80
C LEU A 9 29.17 -39.78 -25.08
N ARG A 10 28.03 -40.13 -25.66
CA ARG A 10 27.47 -39.62 -26.92
C ARG A 10 26.80 -38.26 -26.72
N HIS A 11 26.84 -37.46 -27.77
CA HIS A 11 25.93 -36.34 -28.02
C HIS A 11 24.47 -36.80 -28.15
N GLY A 12 23.55 -35.95 -27.70
CA GLY A 12 22.11 -36.09 -27.92
C GLY A 12 21.39 -34.80 -27.60
N ALA A 13 21.21 -33.94 -28.60
CA ALA A 13 20.26 -32.84 -28.58
C ALA A 13 18.82 -33.37 -28.62
N ALA A 14 17.89 -32.73 -27.92
CA ALA A 14 16.46 -32.87 -28.21
C ALA A 14 15.72 -31.56 -27.93
N CYS A 15 15.03 -31.09 -28.98
CA CYS A 15 14.21 -29.91 -29.06
C CYS A 15 12.71 -30.25 -28.86
N LYS A 16 11.99 -29.37 -28.12
CA LYS A 16 10.57 -28.91 -28.29
C LYS A 16 9.45 -29.93 -27.98
N PRO A 17 8.15 -29.52 -27.75
CA PRO A 17 7.39 -28.30 -28.15
C PRO A 17 6.65 -27.56 -27.01
N SER A 18 6.44 -26.23 -27.05
CA SER A 18 5.39 -25.43 -27.74
C SER A 18 3.93 -25.86 -27.52
N THR A 19 3.20 -25.08 -26.69
CA THR A 19 1.76 -24.81 -26.88
C THR A 19 1.42 -23.37 -26.48
N ARG A 20 0.75 -22.68 -27.42
CA ARG A 20 0.23 -21.30 -27.42
C ARG A 20 -0.67 -20.99 -26.20
N GLN A 21 -0.61 -19.73 -25.73
CA GLN A 21 -1.76 -18.81 -25.83
C GLN A 21 -1.28 -17.38 -26.07
N ARG A 22 -1.73 -16.82 -27.20
CA ARG A 22 -1.44 -15.48 -27.70
C ARG A 22 -2.73 -14.68 -27.51
N LYS A 23 -2.71 -13.59 -26.74
CA LYS A 23 -3.76 -12.56 -26.80
C LYS A 23 -3.13 -11.17 -26.74
N ARG A 24 -3.21 -10.52 -27.91
CA ARG A 24 -3.17 -9.08 -28.23
C ARG A 24 -2.06 -8.22 -27.62
N LEU A 25 -1.07 -7.94 -28.48
CA LEU A 25 -0.43 -6.64 -28.59
C LEU A 25 -1.52 -5.57 -28.81
N GLN A 26 -1.48 -4.50 -28.02
CA GLN A 26 -2.02 -3.22 -28.44
C GLN A 26 -0.93 -2.18 -28.20
N SER A 27 -0.23 -1.90 -29.29
CA SER A 27 0.59 -0.72 -29.49
C SER A 27 -0.33 0.48 -29.57
N CYS A 28 -0.01 1.52 -28.81
CA CYS A 28 -0.38 2.91 -29.08
C CYS A 28 0.83 3.74 -28.64
N SER A 29 1.74 3.98 -29.56
CA SER A 29 2.44 5.25 -29.60
C SER A 29 1.47 6.23 -30.23
N ASP A 30 1.24 7.37 -29.61
CA ASP A 30 1.04 8.65 -30.29
C ASP A 30 1.29 9.77 -29.29
N THR A 31 2.37 10.51 -29.57
CA THR A 31 2.66 11.84 -29.07
C THR A 31 1.69 12.81 -29.73
N GLU A 32 1.01 13.66 -28.95
CA GLU A 32 0.83 15.08 -29.24
C GLU A 32 0.17 15.84 -28.07
N SER A 33 0.59 17.10 -27.95
CA SER A 33 0.29 18.11 -26.94
C SER A 33 -1.19 18.39 -26.69
N CYS A 34 -1.54 18.79 -25.46
CA CYS A 34 -2.11 20.11 -25.12
C CYS A 34 -2.70 20.14 -23.70
N THR A 35 -2.17 21.08 -22.89
CA THR A 35 -2.85 21.98 -21.94
C THR A 35 -3.98 21.46 -21.01
N SER A 36 -3.71 21.60 -19.71
CA SER A 36 -4.63 22.16 -18.70
C SER A 36 -5.95 21.41 -18.41
N ALA A 37 -5.93 20.47 -17.47
CA ALA A 37 -7.09 20.16 -16.63
C ALA A 37 -6.63 19.47 -15.35
N GLY A 38 -7.08 19.97 -14.19
CA GLY A 38 -6.75 19.42 -12.87
C GLY A 38 -7.16 17.96 -12.70
N PRO A 39 -6.59 17.24 -11.72
CA PRO A 39 -6.81 15.81 -11.58
C PRO A 39 -8.29 15.53 -11.28
N ALA A 40 -8.97 14.92 -12.25
CA ALA A 40 -10.32 14.42 -12.09
C ALA A 40 -10.34 13.31 -11.01
N LEU A 41 -11.06 13.58 -9.91
CA LEU A 41 -11.44 12.61 -8.88
C LEU A 41 -12.21 11.45 -9.53
N ARG A 42 -11.48 10.42 -9.96
CA ARG A 42 -12.05 9.14 -10.39
C ARG A 42 -12.68 8.46 -9.17
N LYS A 43 -14.00 8.55 -9.03
CA LYS A 43 -14.79 7.69 -8.15
C LYS A 43 -14.64 6.24 -8.63
N ARG A 44 -13.67 5.52 -8.07
CA ARG A 44 -13.58 4.06 -8.18
C ARG A 44 -14.74 3.42 -7.39
N PRO A 45 -15.25 2.26 -7.83
CA PRO A 45 -16.27 1.53 -7.08
C PRO A 45 -15.71 1.20 -5.69
N ARG A 46 -16.44 1.58 -4.65
CA ARG A 46 -16.19 1.18 -3.26
C ARG A 46 -16.07 -0.34 -3.23
N ARG A 47 -14.85 -0.86 -3.03
CA ARG A 47 -14.70 -2.21 -2.50
C ARG A 47 -15.30 -2.15 -1.11
N ALA A 48 -16.36 -2.91 -0.86
CA ALA A 48 -16.85 -3.14 0.48
C ALA A 48 -15.77 -3.94 1.21
N SER A 49 -14.83 -3.25 1.85
CA SER A 49 -14.01 -3.89 2.86
C SER A 49 -14.98 -4.20 4.01
N ALA A 50 -15.26 -5.49 4.22
CA ALA A 50 -15.88 -5.94 5.47
C ALA A 50 -14.80 -5.82 6.56
N GLY A 51 -14.43 -4.59 6.88
CA GLY A 51 -13.33 -4.26 7.77
C GLY A 51 -13.75 -4.43 9.22
N LEU A 52 -12.83 -4.94 10.04
CA LEU A 52 -12.92 -4.98 11.51
C LEU A 52 -13.18 -3.59 12.13
N CYS A 53 -12.97 -2.54 11.36
CA CYS A 53 -13.16 -1.15 11.71
C CYS A 53 -14.05 -0.56 10.61
N GLY A 54 -15.13 0.13 10.93
CA GLY A 54 -16.14 0.63 9.96
C GLY A 54 -15.66 1.74 9.01
N TYR A 55 -14.40 1.69 8.57
CA TYR A 55 -13.71 2.66 7.74
C TYR A 55 -12.63 1.98 6.90
N ASP A 56 -12.32 2.57 5.74
CA ASP A 56 -11.20 2.13 4.91
C ASP A 56 -9.90 2.78 5.38
N LEU A 57 -8.79 2.05 5.29
CA LEU A 57 -7.45 2.57 5.59
C LEU A 57 -6.56 2.53 4.35
N ASP A 58 -5.74 3.56 4.20
CA ASP A 58 -4.71 3.66 3.17
C ASP A 58 -3.37 4.08 3.80
N LEU A 59 -2.28 3.47 3.34
CA LEU A 59 -0.92 3.94 3.61
C LEU A 59 -0.44 4.74 2.41
N TYR A 60 -0.23 6.04 2.60
CA TYR A 60 0.47 6.87 1.64
C TYR A 60 1.98 6.81 1.91
N VAL A 61 2.74 6.42 0.88
CA VAL A 61 4.21 6.42 0.89
C VAL A 61 4.68 7.54 -0.02
N ARG A 62 5.30 8.56 0.55
CA ARG A 62 5.86 9.69 -0.18
C ARG A 62 7.38 9.63 -0.17
N TRP A 63 7.99 9.66 -1.34
CA TRP A 63 9.43 9.77 -1.49
C TRP A 63 9.79 11.14 -2.02
N HIS A 64 10.76 11.77 -1.36
CA HIS A 64 11.38 13.01 -1.79
C HIS A 64 12.73 12.68 -2.39
N SER A 65 12.98 13.22 -3.57
CA SER A 65 14.30 13.15 -4.20
C SER A 65 15.21 14.29 -3.76
N ALA A 66 16.52 14.08 -3.89
CA ALA A 66 17.50 15.15 -3.68
C ALA A 66 17.32 16.32 -4.65
N ALA A 67 16.76 16.07 -5.85
CA ALA A 67 16.44 17.08 -6.84
C ALA A 67 15.11 17.82 -6.58
N GLY A 68 14.42 17.53 -5.46
CA GLY A 68 13.15 18.19 -5.08
C GLY A 68 11.89 17.57 -5.69
N GLY A 69 12.02 16.56 -6.55
CA GLY A 69 10.89 15.77 -7.04
C GLY A 69 10.23 14.95 -5.92
N VAL A 70 8.90 14.80 -6.00
CA VAL A 70 8.10 14.06 -5.02
C VAL A 70 7.29 12.99 -5.74
N ARG A 71 7.38 11.74 -5.26
CA ARG A 71 6.53 10.64 -5.71
C ARG A 71 5.67 10.16 -4.55
N VAL A 72 4.38 9.98 -4.80
CA VAL A 72 3.41 9.48 -3.82
C VAL A 72 2.79 8.20 -4.36
N ASN A 73 2.78 7.16 -3.54
CA ASN A 73 2.00 5.94 -3.79
C ASN A 73 0.96 5.79 -2.69
N ARG A 74 -0.27 5.45 -3.07
CA ARG A 74 -1.36 5.13 -2.16
C ARG A 74 -1.52 3.63 -2.12
N LEU A 75 -1.41 3.03 -0.95
CA LEU A 75 -1.51 1.60 -0.73
C LEU A 75 -2.77 1.30 0.10
N PRO A 76 -3.86 0.84 -0.51
CA PRO A 76 -5.04 0.38 0.22
C PRO A 76 -4.66 -0.76 1.16
N LEU A 77 -5.17 -0.72 2.37
CA LEU A 77 -4.83 -1.66 3.43
C LEU A 77 -5.97 -2.66 3.66
N ASP A 78 -5.70 -3.94 3.43
CA ASP A 78 -6.62 -5.03 3.72
C ASP A 78 -6.33 -5.58 5.14
N PRO A 79 -7.33 -5.71 6.02
CA PRO A 79 -7.13 -6.24 7.36
C PRO A 79 -6.77 -7.72 7.33
N ILE A 80 -5.87 -8.13 8.24
CA ILE A 80 -5.45 -9.52 8.44
C ILE A 80 -5.52 -9.84 9.94
N ALA A 81 -5.90 -11.07 10.31
CA ALA A 81 -5.90 -11.48 11.72
C ALA A 81 -4.46 -11.78 12.21
N GLY A 82 -3.63 -12.29 11.31
CA GLY A 82 -2.22 -12.55 11.58
C GLY A 82 -1.40 -12.85 10.34
N VAL A 83 -0.12 -13.17 10.56
CA VAL A 83 0.87 -13.46 9.51
C VAL A 83 0.44 -14.60 8.59
N ASP A 84 -0.37 -15.55 9.08
CA ASP A 84 -0.84 -16.66 8.27
C ASP A 84 -1.86 -16.27 7.19
N ASP A 85 -2.54 -15.15 7.35
CA ASP A 85 -3.50 -14.61 6.37
C ASP A 85 -2.82 -13.84 5.24
N LEU A 86 -1.52 -13.53 5.38
CA LEU A 86 -0.73 -12.94 4.31
C LEU A 86 -0.76 -13.82 3.06
N ARG A 87 -0.74 -13.19 1.89
CA ARG A 87 -0.80 -13.88 0.60
C ARG A 87 0.52 -13.74 -0.15
N GLY A 88 0.69 -14.62 -1.15
CA GLY A 88 1.70 -14.49 -2.19
C GLY A 88 3.12 -14.24 -1.70
N LEU A 89 3.70 -13.12 -2.10
CA LEU A 89 5.07 -12.74 -1.77
C LEU A 89 5.21 -12.40 -0.27
N PHE A 90 4.26 -11.68 0.31
CA PHE A 90 4.35 -11.18 1.68
C PHE A 90 4.50 -12.29 2.71
N LYS A 91 3.71 -13.37 2.59
CA LYS A 91 3.82 -14.52 3.49
C LYS A 91 5.20 -15.17 3.41
N ARG A 92 5.78 -15.25 2.20
CA ARG A 92 7.12 -15.81 2.00
C ARG A 92 8.19 -14.92 2.60
N LEU A 93 8.07 -13.60 2.49
CA LEU A 93 9.01 -12.65 3.09
C LEU A 93 9.00 -12.73 4.60
N ILE A 94 7.82 -12.68 5.23
CA ILE A 94 7.74 -12.77 6.70
C ILE A 94 8.22 -14.14 7.21
N LYS A 95 7.82 -15.23 6.56
CA LYS A 95 8.33 -16.57 6.92
C LYS A 95 9.84 -16.71 6.72
N GLY A 96 10.38 -16.14 5.64
CA GLY A 96 11.82 -16.18 5.36
C GLY A 96 12.63 -15.34 6.35
N ALA A 97 12.11 -14.17 6.76
CA ALA A 97 12.78 -13.27 7.69
C ALA A 97 12.79 -13.79 9.14
N PHE A 98 11.70 -14.42 9.58
CA PHE A 98 11.55 -14.81 10.99
C PHE A 98 11.60 -16.32 11.25
N GLY A 99 11.43 -17.17 10.22
CA GLY A 99 11.69 -18.62 10.27
C GLY A 99 10.73 -19.45 11.13
N THR A 100 10.50 -19.05 12.38
CA THR A 100 9.66 -19.74 13.37
C THR A 100 8.66 -18.76 14.03
N PRO A 101 7.49 -19.23 14.46
CA PRO A 101 6.49 -18.37 15.11
C PRO A 101 7.00 -17.67 16.37
N SER A 102 7.90 -18.30 17.14
CA SER A 102 8.48 -17.74 18.36
C SER A 102 9.46 -16.60 18.12
N ALA A 103 9.92 -16.42 16.88
CA ALA A 103 10.81 -15.34 16.48
C ALA A 103 10.05 -14.14 15.86
N LEU A 104 8.72 -14.24 15.72
CA LEU A 104 7.93 -13.12 15.21
C LEU A 104 7.90 -11.98 16.24
N PRO A 105 8.08 -10.73 15.80
CA PRO A 105 7.90 -9.57 16.66
C PRO A 105 6.53 -9.52 17.33
N ASP A 106 6.51 -8.92 18.52
CA ASP A 106 5.31 -8.68 19.32
C ASP A 106 4.19 -8.03 18.50
N TYR A 107 4.49 -7.00 17.72
CA TYR A 107 3.50 -6.29 16.92
C TYR A 107 2.83 -7.11 15.81
N LEU A 108 3.42 -8.24 15.40
CA LEU A 108 2.82 -9.17 14.43
C LEU A 108 1.93 -10.22 15.11
N THR A 109 2.12 -10.47 16.41
CA THR A 109 1.49 -11.59 17.12
C THR A 109 0.49 -11.11 18.17
N ALA A 110 0.82 -10.04 18.89
CA ALA A 110 0.02 -9.49 19.97
C ALA A 110 -1.30 -8.89 19.47
N ALA A 111 -2.27 -8.84 20.40
CA ALA A 111 -3.65 -8.43 20.14
C ALA A 111 -3.88 -6.92 20.32
N ASP A 112 -2.85 -6.18 20.74
CA ASP A 112 -2.79 -4.72 20.90
C ASP A 112 -2.50 -3.98 19.58
N TYR A 113 -2.26 -4.72 18.49
CA TYR A 113 -2.11 -4.15 17.15
C TYR A 113 -3.21 -4.64 16.20
N TYR A 114 -3.79 -3.70 15.45
CA TYR A 114 -4.42 -4.01 14.18
C TYR A 114 -3.34 -4.29 13.14
N LYS A 115 -3.56 -5.30 12.31
CA LYS A 115 -2.61 -5.75 11.30
C LYS A 115 -3.27 -5.64 9.94
N PHE A 116 -2.53 -5.07 9.01
CA PHE A 116 -2.98 -4.86 7.65
C PHE A 116 -1.91 -5.29 6.66
N SER A 117 -2.36 -5.66 5.48
CA SER A 117 -1.50 -5.96 4.33
C SER A 117 -1.91 -5.05 3.17
N PRO A 118 -0.96 -4.32 2.55
CA PRO A 118 -1.22 -3.56 1.34
C PRO A 118 -1.76 -4.42 0.21
N ALA A 119 -2.68 -3.89 -0.60
CA ALA A 119 -3.20 -4.60 -1.77
C ALA A 119 -2.14 -4.82 -2.87
N GLU A 120 -1.09 -3.99 -2.91
CA GLU A 120 0.00 -4.05 -3.89
C GLU A 120 1.26 -4.68 -3.26
N GLU A 121 1.76 -5.77 -3.86
CA GLU A 121 2.91 -6.51 -3.31
C GLU A 121 4.26 -5.82 -3.50
N LEU A 122 4.42 -5.07 -4.60
CA LEU A 122 5.69 -4.47 -4.98
C LEU A 122 5.47 -3.09 -5.58
N ILE A 123 6.32 -2.15 -5.17
CA ILE A 123 6.39 -0.83 -5.78
C ILE A 123 7.81 -0.52 -6.22
N SER A 124 7.92 0.09 -7.40
CA SER A 124 9.21 0.51 -7.95
C SER A 124 9.81 1.64 -7.10
N LEU A 125 11.05 1.49 -6.68
CA LEU A 125 11.76 2.48 -5.90
C LEU A 125 12.37 3.55 -6.80
N PRO A 126 12.17 4.86 -6.52
CA PRO A 126 12.95 5.91 -7.16
C PRO A 126 14.46 5.75 -6.91
N ALA A 127 15.29 6.16 -7.87
CA ALA A 127 16.72 5.97 -7.79
C ALA A 127 17.40 6.88 -6.74
N ASP A 128 16.81 8.02 -6.42
CA ASP A 128 17.44 9.16 -5.75
C ASP A 128 16.69 9.64 -4.50
N ILE A 129 16.32 8.73 -3.60
CA ILE A 129 15.50 9.03 -2.42
C ILE A 129 16.34 9.71 -1.33
N ALA A 130 15.96 10.93 -0.99
CA ALA A 130 16.50 11.69 0.14
C ALA A 130 15.66 11.52 1.42
N ARG A 131 14.34 11.39 1.30
CA ARG A 131 13.42 11.25 2.44
C ARG A 131 12.21 10.40 2.09
N THR A 132 11.75 9.58 3.02
CA THR A 132 10.49 8.82 2.92
C THR A 132 9.52 9.28 3.99
N GLU A 133 8.26 9.52 3.63
CA GLU A 133 7.19 9.83 4.58
C GLU A 133 6.09 8.78 4.46
N PHE A 134 5.67 8.24 5.59
CA PHE A 134 4.50 7.40 5.73
C PHE A 134 3.37 8.22 6.31
N ARG A 135 2.21 8.18 5.67
CA ARG A 135 0.97 8.80 6.17
C ARG A 135 -0.13 7.77 6.17
N LEU A 136 -0.63 7.44 7.36
CA LEU A 136 -1.81 6.59 7.53
C LEU A 136 -3.06 7.47 7.41
N VAL A 137 -3.96 7.09 6.51
CA VAL A 137 -5.20 7.82 6.23
C VAL A 137 -6.39 6.90 6.46
N ALA A 138 -7.40 7.41 7.19
CA ALA A 138 -8.70 6.79 7.35
C ALA A 138 -9.72 7.48 6.45
N THR A 139 -10.52 6.71 5.72
CA THR A 139 -11.63 7.23 4.92
C THR A 139 -12.95 7.01 5.65
N LEU A 140 -13.59 8.10 6.08
CA LEU A 140 -14.84 8.13 6.84
C LEU A 140 -15.86 8.99 6.09
N ASP A 141 -17.05 8.43 5.80
CA ASP A 141 -18.10 9.13 5.03
C ASP A 141 -17.63 9.73 3.68
N GLY A 142 -16.60 9.13 3.08
CA GLY A 142 -16.02 9.61 1.81
C GLY A 142 -14.99 10.74 1.96
N TRP A 143 -14.65 11.12 3.19
CA TRP A 143 -13.60 12.08 3.52
C TRP A 143 -12.34 11.36 4.01
N GLU A 144 -11.17 11.87 3.61
CA GLU A 144 -9.87 11.32 4.00
C GLU A 144 -9.30 12.11 5.19
N TYR A 145 -8.92 11.40 6.25
CA TYR A 145 -8.37 11.97 7.48
C TYR A 145 -6.99 11.37 7.76
N THR A 146 -6.00 12.24 7.94
CA THR A 146 -4.67 11.82 8.39
C THR A 146 -4.73 11.39 9.85
N VAL A 147 -4.44 10.12 10.10
CA VAL A 147 -4.39 9.54 11.46
C VAL A 147 -2.99 9.67 12.04
N CYS A 148 -1.97 9.36 11.24
CA CYS A 148 -0.58 9.33 11.69
C CYS A 148 0.34 9.71 10.53
N GLU A 149 1.41 10.44 10.83
CA GLU A 149 2.50 10.72 9.91
C GLU A 149 3.83 10.35 10.53
N ARG A 150 4.72 9.79 9.73
CA ARG A 150 6.07 9.40 10.14
C ARG A 150 7.05 9.68 9.02
N GLN A 151 8.17 10.30 9.34
CA GLN A 151 9.24 10.59 8.39
C GLN A 151 10.45 9.70 8.65
N LEU A 152 11.14 9.28 7.58
CA LEU A 152 12.37 8.51 7.58
C LEU A 152 13.45 9.16 6.69
N PRO A 153 14.72 9.17 7.13
CA PRO A 153 15.17 8.81 8.48
C PRO A 153 14.60 9.80 9.51
N GLY A 154 14.23 9.32 10.69
CA GLY A 154 13.61 10.13 11.73
C GLY A 154 13.66 9.46 13.09
N THR A 155 13.26 10.17 14.13
CA THR A 155 13.24 9.65 15.51
C THR A 155 12.38 8.38 15.57
N PRO A 156 12.88 7.28 16.16
CA PRO A 156 12.07 6.10 16.41
C PRO A 156 10.81 6.49 17.19
N ASP A 157 9.66 5.93 16.80
CA ASP A 157 8.42 6.16 17.53
C ASP A 157 8.45 5.35 18.85
N PRO A 158 8.56 6.02 20.03
CA PRO A 158 8.66 5.33 21.31
C PRO A 158 7.34 4.61 21.66
N GLU A 159 6.21 5.11 21.17
CA GLU A 159 4.89 4.56 21.45
C GLU A 159 4.46 3.48 20.44
N ARG A 160 5.26 3.29 19.37
CA ARG A 160 5.02 2.32 18.30
C ARG A 160 3.60 2.41 17.71
N LYS A 161 3.09 3.63 17.52
CA LYS A 161 1.75 3.91 16.97
C LYS A 161 1.57 3.30 15.58
N LEU A 162 2.59 3.44 14.74
CA LEU A 162 2.62 2.93 13.37
C LEU A 162 3.94 2.21 13.10
N LEU A 163 3.84 0.92 12.80
CA LEU A 163 4.95 0.04 12.43
C LEU A 163 4.72 -0.48 11.03
N VAL A 164 5.71 -0.29 10.15
CA VAL A 164 5.66 -0.73 8.76
C VAL A 164 6.84 -1.66 8.54
N THR A 165 6.56 -2.90 8.17
CA THR A 165 7.60 -3.84 7.77
C THR A 165 7.99 -3.57 6.33
N LEU A 166 9.28 -3.46 6.07
CA LEU A 166 9.84 -3.15 4.76
C LEU A 166 10.74 -4.30 4.30
N ALA A 167 10.61 -4.68 3.03
CA ALA A 167 11.57 -5.53 2.34
C ALA A 167 12.02 -4.83 1.06
N GLU A 168 13.33 -4.64 0.93
CA GLU A 168 13.95 -4.04 -0.25
C GLU A 168 14.55 -5.13 -1.14
N PHE A 169 14.34 -5.00 -2.45
CA PHE A 169 14.93 -5.88 -3.45
C PHE A 169 15.74 -5.05 -4.42
N GLU A 170 16.96 -5.51 -4.67
CA GLU A 170 17.79 -5.05 -5.76
C GLU A 170 17.98 -6.22 -6.73
N SER A 171 17.65 -6.02 -8.00
CA SER A 171 17.91 -7.02 -9.02
C SER A 171 19.40 -7.09 -9.34
N ASP A 172 19.84 -8.26 -9.80
CA ASP A 172 21.10 -8.33 -10.54
C ASP A 172 21.04 -7.37 -11.73
N ALA A 173 22.20 -6.82 -12.07
CA ALA A 173 22.27 -5.86 -13.12
C ALA A 173 22.19 -6.53 -14.49
N VAL A 174 21.18 -6.15 -15.27
CA VAL A 174 21.00 -6.64 -16.63
C VAL A 174 21.67 -5.66 -17.58
N VAL A 175 22.63 -6.14 -18.37
CA VAL A 175 23.27 -5.35 -19.42
C VAL A 175 22.48 -5.50 -20.70
N VAL A 176 21.97 -4.40 -21.23
CA VAL A 176 21.29 -4.36 -22.55
C VAL A 176 22.04 -3.35 -23.41
N GLY A 177 22.82 -3.85 -24.37
CA GLY A 177 23.74 -3.02 -25.15
C GLY A 177 24.92 -2.54 -24.30
N ASP A 178 25.12 -1.23 -24.25
CA ASP A 178 26.13 -0.53 -23.45
C ASP A 178 25.60 -0.04 -22.09
N ARG A 179 24.32 -0.32 -21.77
CA ARG A 179 23.64 0.18 -20.56
C ARG A 179 23.41 -0.93 -19.55
N ARG A 180 23.65 -0.60 -18.28
CA ARG A 180 23.41 -1.46 -17.12
C ARG A 180 22.12 -1.04 -16.43
N TYR A 181 21.16 -1.96 -16.34
CA TYR A 181 19.86 -1.75 -15.70
C TYR A 181 19.82 -2.49 -14.37
N VAL A 182 19.51 -1.77 -13.29
CA VAL A 182 19.27 -2.32 -11.96
C VAL A 182 17.84 -1.95 -11.57
N ALA A 183 16.99 -2.93 -11.32
CA ALA A 183 15.64 -2.72 -10.81
C ALA A 183 15.69 -2.73 -9.29
N ARG A 184 15.18 -1.65 -8.68
CA ARG A 184 14.96 -1.57 -7.22
C ARG A 184 13.48 -1.60 -6.92
N LEU A 185 13.07 -2.54 -6.09
CA LEU A 185 11.67 -2.74 -5.70
C LEU A 185 11.55 -2.69 -4.18
N LEU A 186 10.43 -2.20 -3.69
CA LEU A 186 10.06 -2.28 -2.29
C LEU A 186 8.77 -3.08 -2.12
N SER A 187 8.71 -3.82 -1.03
CA SER A 187 7.52 -4.48 -0.52
C SER A 187 7.25 -3.99 0.89
N TYR A 188 5.97 -3.82 1.21
CA TYR A 188 5.49 -3.47 2.55
C TYR A 188 4.59 -4.59 3.07
N PRO A 189 5.12 -5.74 3.52
CA PRO A 189 4.30 -6.92 3.75
C PRO A 189 3.21 -6.70 4.80
N THR A 190 3.52 -5.93 5.83
CA THR A 190 2.65 -5.69 6.99
C THR A 190 2.72 -4.25 7.45
N VAL A 191 1.55 -3.70 7.75
CA VAL A 191 1.36 -2.42 8.44
C VAL A 191 0.62 -2.72 9.74
N CYS A 192 1.26 -2.44 10.87
CA CYS A 192 0.72 -2.67 12.20
C CYS A 192 0.46 -1.33 12.88
N VAL A 193 -0.74 -1.16 13.40
CA VAL A 193 -1.18 0.07 14.06
C VAL A 193 -1.68 -0.29 15.44
N LYS A 194 -1.19 0.41 16.47
CA LYS A 194 -1.62 0.17 17.85
C LYS A 194 -3.12 0.47 17.99
N ARG A 195 -3.88 -0.46 18.56
CA ARG A 195 -5.35 -0.43 18.59
C ARG A 195 -5.88 0.78 19.34
N ASP A 196 -5.46 0.97 20.59
CA ASP A 196 -5.90 2.08 21.42
C ASP A 196 -5.64 3.43 20.77
N PHE A 197 -4.51 3.56 20.06
CA PHE A 197 -4.17 4.77 19.32
C PHE A 197 -5.12 5.00 18.14
N LEU A 198 -5.33 3.98 17.29
CA LEU A 198 -6.19 4.09 16.12
C LEU A 198 -7.65 4.35 16.51
N ASP A 199 -8.14 3.61 17.50
CA ASP A 199 -9.51 3.72 17.99
C ASP A 199 -9.76 5.12 18.58
N ALA A 200 -8.82 5.65 19.37
CA ALA A 200 -8.92 7.02 19.90
C ALA A 200 -8.86 8.09 18.78
N ALA A 201 -7.98 7.92 17.80
CA ALA A 201 -7.84 8.86 16.69
C ALA A 201 -9.11 8.90 15.82
N VAL A 202 -9.70 7.75 15.51
CA VAL A 202 -10.95 7.67 14.74
C VAL A 202 -12.13 8.20 15.54
N ALA A 203 -12.23 7.87 16.83
CA ALA A 203 -13.29 8.41 17.69
C ALA A 203 -13.27 9.95 17.73
N LYS A 204 -12.06 10.54 17.80
CA LYS A 204 -11.88 12.00 17.74
C LYS A 204 -12.39 12.58 16.42
N VAL A 205 -12.01 11.99 15.28
CA VAL A 205 -12.46 12.44 13.96
C VAL A 205 -13.98 12.36 13.80
N VAL A 206 -14.59 11.28 14.30
CA VAL A 206 -16.06 11.09 14.26
C VAL A 206 -16.78 12.12 15.14
N ALA A 207 -16.22 12.45 16.31
CA ALA A 207 -16.77 13.48 17.18
C ALA A 207 -16.75 14.86 16.50
N GLU A 208 -15.61 15.24 15.90
CA GLU A 208 -15.43 16.50 15.16
C GLU A 208 -16.42 16.61 13.98
N GLN A 209 -16.62 15.53 13.22
CA GLN A 209 -17.64 15.51 12.15
C GLN A 209 -19.06 15.71 12.68
N THR A 210 -19.38 15.11 13.82
CA THR A 210 -20.72 15.19 14.41
C THR A 210 -21.03 16.61 14.85
N GLU A 211 -20.06 17.32 15.43
CA GLU A 211 -20.18 18.72 15.81
C GLU A 211 -20.35 19.62 14.58
N GLN A 212 -19.57 19.41 13.52
CA GLN A 212 -19.69 20.16 12.27
C GLN A 212 -21.05 19.94 11.59
N LYS A 213 -21.57 18.71 11.57
CA LYS A 213 -22.91 18.42 11.03
C LYS A 213 -24.01 19.12 11.83
N ARG A 214 -23.85 19.25 13.16
CA ARG A 214 -24.80 19.98 14.02
C ARG A 214 -24.76 21.49 13.78
N SER A 215 -23.58 22.08 13.66
CA SER A 215 -23.43 23.53 13.41
C SER A 215 -23.84 23.94 11.99
N ALA A 216 -23.78 23.02 11.02
CA ALA A 216 -24.22 23.25 9.65
C ALA A 216 -25.74 23.05 9.43
N SER A 217 -26.50 22.60 10.45
CA SER A 217 -27.95 22.47 10.32
C SER A 217 -28.62 23.86 10.28
N PRO A 218 -29.35 24.20 9.21
CA PRO A 218 -29.97 25.52 9.09
C PRO A 218 -31.06 25.68 10.16
N SER A 219 -31.04 26.83 10.84
CA SER A 219 -32.05 27.21 11.82
C SER A 219 -33.46 27.03 11.21
N PRO A 220 -34.44 26.48 11.97
CA PRO A 220 -35.79 26.34 11.46
C PRO A 220 -36.33 27.73 11.10
N VAL A 221 -36.62 27.92 9.81
CA VAL A 221 -37.25 29.15 9.30
C VAL A 221 -38.51 29.40 10.13
N PRO A 222 -38.68 30.57 10.77
CA PRO A 222 -39.87 30.85 11.55
C PRO A 222 -41.08 30.76 10.63
N SER A 223 -41.95 29.78 10.89
CA SER A 223 -43.23 29.64 10.21
C SER A 223 -44.02 30.94 10.39
N ARG A 224 -44.13 31.72 9.31
CA ARG A 224 -45.05 32.86 9.25
C ARG A 224 -46.45 32.32 9.49
N ARG A 225 -46.99 32.56 10.68
CA ARG A 225 -48.41 32.42 10.95
C ARG A 225 -49.14 33.39 10.02
N LEU A 226 -49.85 32.86 9.03
CA LEU A 226 -50.84 33.61 8.27
C LEU A 226 -51.94 33.99 9.26
N SER A 227 -51.94 35.25 9.68
CA SER A 227 -53.06 35.86 10.38
C SER A 227 -54.27 35.86 9.44
N SER A 228 -55.28 35.10 9.86
CA SER A 228 -56.67 35.16 9.42
C SER A 228 -57.13 36.60 9.21
N VAL A 229 -57.53 36.94 7.98
CA VAL A 229 -58.35 38.12 7.70
C VAL A 229 -59.77 37.61 7.46
N CYS A 230 -60.66 37.90 8.41
CA CYS A 230 -62.09 37.76 8.24
C CYS A 230 -62.60 38.90 7.35
N VAL A 231 -63.40 38.56 6.34
CA VAL A 231 -64.45 39.42 5.77
C VAL A 231 -65.68 38.56 5.53
#